data_AF-A0A7V6XP57-F1
#
_entry.id   AF-A0A7V6XP57-F1
#
_cell.length_a   1.000
_cell.length_b   1.000
_cell.length_c   1.000
_cell.angle_alpha   90.00
_cell.angle_beta   90.00
_cell.angle_gamma   90.00
#
_symmetry.space_group_name_H-M   'P 1'
#
loop_
_entity.id
_entity.type
_entity.pdbx_description
1 polymer ?
#
loop_
_entity_poly.entity_id
_entity_poly.type
_entity_poly.pdbx_seq_one_letter_code
_entity_poly.pdbx_strand_id
1 'polypeptide(L)' 'LRLLSQLNAVREMRKHAAWYLKGLHGNGKIRDQINQFKTRDDVANSLYKYVDELETKVGVS' A
#
# COMPACT_ATOMS: atom_id res chain seq x y z
N LEU A 1 1.61 15.21 19.95
CA LEU A 1 2.80 14.42 19.56
C LEU A 1 2.45 13.10 18.85
N ARG A 2 1.66 12.19 19.45
CA ARG A 2 1.32 10.87 18.85
C ARG A 2 0.62 10.96 17.47
N LEU A 3 -0.33 11.87 17.28
CA LEU A 3 -1.08 12.03 16.03
C LEU A 3 -0.23 12.54 14.84
N LEU A 4 0.71 13.46 15.09
CA LEU A 4 1.62 13.97 14.05
C LEU A 4 2.56 12.88 13.53
N SER A 5 3.04 12.00 14.43
CA SER A 5 3.89 10.87 14.05
C SER A 5 3.17 9.88 13.12
N GLN A 6 1.87 9.63 13.37
CA GLN A 6 1.06 8.74 12.55
C GLN A 6 0.81 9.31 11.15
N LEU A 7 0.52 10.62 11.04
CA LEU A 7 0.35 11.27 9.74
C LEU A 7 1.63 11.22 8.89
N ASN A 8 2.80 11.40 9.52
CA ASN A 8 4.09 11.27 8.84
C ASN A 8 4.36 9.82 8.41
N ALA A 9 4.05 8.84 9.26
CA ALA A 9 4.18 7.42 8.91
C ALA A 9 3.31 7.04 7.70
N VAL A 10 2.04 7.46 7.66
CA VAL A 10 1.14 7.20 6.52
C VAL A 10 1.63 7.89 5.23
N ARG A 11 2.27 9.06 5.33
CA ARG A 11 2.88 9.73 4.17
C ARG A 11 4.09 8.96 3.64
N GLU A 12 4.98 8.49 4.51
CA GLU A 12 6.14 7.69 4.09
C GLU A 12 5.75 6.33 3.51
N MET A 13 4.71 5.70 4.06
CA MET A 13 4.15 4.47 3.53
C MET A 13 3.55 4.65 2.12
N ARG A 14 2.82 5.75 1.88
CA ARG A 14 2.28 6.08 0.55
C ARG A 14 3.39 6.28 -0.49
N LYS A 15 4.50 6.90 -0.11
CA LYS A 15 5.66 7.05 -0.99
C LYS A 15 6.27 5.71 -1.39
N HIS A 16 6.46 4.80 -0.43
CA HIS A 16 7.01 3.47 -0.69
C HIS A 16 6.09 2.65 -1.58
N ALA A 17 4.78 2.63 -1.31
CA ALA A 17 3.79 1.94 -2.13
C ALA A 17 3.77 2.46 -3.58
N ALA A 18 3.89 3.78 -3.78
CA ALA A 18 4.03 4.35 -5.11
C ALA A 18 5.36 3.97 -5.81
N TRP A 19 6.44 3.69 -5.08
CA TRP A 19 7.70 3.24 -5.67
C TRP A 19 7.62 1.80 -6.16
N TYR A 20 6.97 0.89 -5.41
CA TYR A 20 6.82 -0.51 -5.82
C TYR A 20 6.03 -0.68 -7.12
N LEU A 21 5.16 0.28 -7.44
CA LEU A 21 4.31 0.26 -8.64
C LEU A 21 4.98 0.89 -9.87
N LYS A 22 6.16 1.49 -9.71
CA LYS A 22 6.88 2.15 -10.80
C LYS A 22 7.35 1.11 -11.83
N GLY A 23 6.95 1.28 -13.09
CA GLY A 23 7.32 0.39 -14.20
C GLY A 23 6.26 -0.63 -14.59
N LEU A 24 5.19 -0.78 -13.80
CA LEU A 24 4.04 -1.64 -14.17
C LEU A 24 3.09 -0.90 -15.11
N HIS A 25 2.71 -1.51 -16.23
CA HIS A 25 1.76 -0.93 -17.19
C HIS A 25 0.38 -0.74 -16.51
N GLY A 26 -0.26 0.42 -16.73
CA GLY A 26 -1.58 0.71 -16.16
C GLY A 26 -1.60 1.06 -14.66
N ASN A 27 -0.44 1.33 -14.04
CA ASN A 27 -0.36 1.59 -12.59
C ASN A 27 -1.05 2.88 -12.09
N GLY A 28 -1.52 3.77 -12.97
CA GLY A 28 -2.09 5.07 -12.59
C GLY A 28 -3.27 4.95 -11.61
N LYS A 29 -4.23 4.05 -11.90
CA LYS A 29 -5.43 3.85 -11.08
C LYS A 29 -5.12 3.41 -9.65
N ILE A 30 -4.12 2.55 -9.48
CA ILE A 30 -3.75 2.02 -8.16
C ILE A 30 -2.89 3.02 -7.36
N ARG A 31 -2.07 3.84 -8.03
CA ARG A 31 -1.37 4.97 -7.40
C ARG A 31 -2.36 6.00 -6.84
N ASP A 32 -3.44 6.29 -7.57
CA ASP A 32 -4.47 7.21 -7.11
C ASP A 32 -5.19 6.70 -5.86
N GLN A 33 -5.51 5.41 -5.80
CA GLN A 33 -6.09 4.79 -4.60
C GLN A 33 -5.15 4.86 -3.40
N ILE A 34 -3.87 4.51 -3.58
CA ILE A 34 -2.86 4.55 -2.50
C ILE A 34 -2.68 5.96 -1.94
N ASN A 35 -2.68 6.97 -2.81
CA ASN A 35 -2.53 8.36 -2.38
C ASN A 35 -3.65 8.81 -1.42
N GLN A 36 -4.82 8.18 -1.48
CA GLN A 36 -5.99 8.48 -0.64
C GLN A 36 -5.99 7.80 0.73
N PHE A 37 -5.04 6.90 1.03
CA PHE A 37 -4.98 6.25 2.34
C PHE A 37 -4.76 7.26 3.47
N LYS A 38 -5.62 7.18 4.50
CA LYS A 38 -5.65 8.14 5.60
C LYS A 38 -5.08 7.55 6.89
N THR A 39 -5.13 6.23 7.02
CA THR A 39 -4.71 5.53 8.23
C THR A 39 -3.60 4.53 7.93
N ARG A 40 -2.88 4.14 8.99
CA ARG A 40 -1.90 3.04 8.92
C ARG A 40 -2.59 1.73 8.53
N ASP A 41 -3.82 1.52 9.00
CA ASP A 41 -4.55 0.27 8.79
C ASP A 41 -5.01 0.13 7.35
N ASP A 42 -5.39 1.24 6.68
CA ASP A 42 -5.68 1.24 5.23
C ASP A 42 -4.47 0.70 4.43
N VAL A 43 -3.27 1.17 4.78
CA VAL A 43 -2.02 0.74 4.15
C VAL A 43 -1.73 -0.73 4.49
N ALA A 44 -1.74 -1.07 5.78
CA ALA A 44 -1.38 -2.40 6.25
C ALA A 44 -2.32 -3.46 5.67
N ASN A 45 -3.64 -3.25 5.77
CA ASN A 45 -4.64 -4.17 5.24
C ASN A 45 -4.51 -4.35 3.73
N SER A 46 -4.20 -3.28 2.98
CA SER A 46 -4.00 -3.36 1.53
C SER A 46 -2.75 -4.17 1.17
N LEU A 47 -1.66 -4.00 1.92
CA LEU A 47 -0.41 -4.75 1.71
C LEU A 47 -0.56 -6.23 2.09
N TYR A 48 -1.18 -6.53 3.23
CA TYR A 48 -1.46 -7.92 3.63
C TYR A 48 -2.36 -8.62 2.64
N LYS A 49 -3.44 -7.96 2.19
CA LYS A 49 -4.32 -8.52 1.15
C LYS A 49 -3.57 -8.81 -0.15
N TYR A 50 -2.65 -7.93 -0.55
CA TYR A 50 -1.83 -8.16 -1.73
C TYR A 50 -0.90 -9.38 -1.57
N VAL A 51 -0.30 -9.57 -0.38
CA VAL A 51 0.50 -10.76 -0.07
C VAL A 51 -0.36 -12.01 -0.11
N ASP A 52 -1.52 -12.02 0.54
CA ASP A 52 -2.46 -13.16 0.54
C ASP A 52 -2.88 -13.53 -0.90
N GLU A 53 -3.17 -12.54 -1.74
CA GLU A 53 -3.51 -12.76 -3.16
C GLU A 53 -2.34 -13.35 -3.97
N LEU A 54 -1.10 -13.01 -3.62
CA LEU A 54 0.10 -13.60 -4.22
C LEU A 54 0.30 -15.05 -3.75
N GLU A 55 0.20 -15.31 -2.45
CA GLU A 55 0.36 -16.65 -1.87
C GLU A 55 -0.71 -17.62 -2.40
N THR A 56 -1.97 -17.15 -2.51
CA THR A 56 -3.07 -17.94 -3.09
C THR A 56 -2.83 -18.29 -4.56
N LYS A 57 -2.20 -17.41 -5.34
CA LYS A 57 -1.86 -17.66 -6.75
C LYS A 57 -0.63 -18.54 -6.94
N VAL A 58 0.26 -18.59 -5.95
CA VAL A 58 1.49 -19.40 -5.98
C VAL A 58 1.21 -20.88 -5.69
N GLY A 59 -0.01 -21.24 -5.28
CA GLY A 59 -0.39 -22.66 -5.13
C GLY A 59 0.34 -23.33 -3.97
N VAL A 60 0.53 -22.63 -2.86
CA VAL A 60 0.85 -23.27 -1.58
C VAL A 60 -0.48 -23.61 -0.88
N SER A 61 -1.06 -24.73 -1.27
CA SER A 61 -2.08 -25.48 -0.52
C SER A 61 -1.89 -26.95 -0.84
#